data_AF-A0A959Y8T5-F1
#
_entry.id   AF-A0A959Y8T5-F1
#
_cell.length_a   1.000
_cell.length_b   1.000
_cell.length_c   1.000
_cell.angle_alpha   90.00
_cell.angle_beta   90.00
_cell.angle_gamma   90.00
#
_symmetry.space_group_name_H-M   'P 1'
#
loop_
_entity.id
_entity.type
_entity.pdbx_description
1 polymer ?
#
loop_
_entity_poly.entity_id
_entity_poly.type
_entity_poly.pdbx_seq_one_letter_code
_entity_poly.pdbx_strand_id
1 'polypeptide(L)'
;MESPLHRVIESLRGAMLEPVKLPEAIKAFQTMVWNSEEWESHYSNDAVEVLSDLAYDLDFYEPDAPTRAEDPSYYGANRAIQEITIALKRIGSL
;
A
#
# COMPACT_ATOMS: atom_id res chain seq x y z
N MET A 1 10.58 4.22 -19.98
CA MET A 1 10.98 3.94 -18.58
C MET A 1 9.75 3.43 -17.85
N GLU A 2 9.91 2.44 -17.00
CA GLU A 2 8.84 1.95 -16.13
C GLU A 2 8.47 3.04 -15.12
N SER A 3 7.17 3.29 -14.93
CA SER A 3 6.68 4.30 -13.97
C SER A 3 7.10 3.91 -12.53
N PRO A 4 7.52 4.87 -11.68
CA PRO A 4 7.78 4.62 -10.27
C PRO A 4 6.60 3.93 -9.55
N LEU A 5 5.37 4.30 -9.88
CA LEU A 5 4.18 3.69 -9.31
C LEU A 5 4.04 2.22 -9.73
N HIS A 6 4.34 1.87 -10.99
CA HIS A 6 4.26 0.48 -11.45
C HIS A 6 5.22 -0.42 -10.65
N ARG A 7 6.46 0.03 -10.42
CA ARG A 7 7.44 -0.71 -9.60
C ARG A 7 6.97 -0.94 -8.18
N VAL A 8 6.36 0.09 -7.60
CA VAL A 8 5.84 0.03 -6.22
C VAL A 8 4.64 -0.92 -6.14
N ILE A 9 3.72 -0.87 -7.11
CA ILE A 9 2.58 -1.80 -7.19
C ILE A 9 3.09 -3.25 -7.30
N GLU A 10 4.09 -3.51 -8.14
CA GLU A 10 4.70 -4.84 -8.24
C GLU A 10 5.36 -5.28 -6.93
N SER A 11 5.99 -4.35 -6.20
CA SER A 11 6.53 -4.61 -4.86
C SER A 11 5.43 -5.02 -3.87
N LEU A 12 4.29 -4.31 -3.87
CA LEU A 12 3.12 -4.67 -3.05
C LEU A 12 2.58 -6.05 -3.42
N ARG A 13 2.43 -6.35 -4.71
CA ARG A 13 1.98 -7.66 -5.20
C ARG A 13 2.91 -8.78 -4.75
N GLY A 14 4.23 -8.57 -4.83
CA GLY A 14 5.21 -9.52 -4.31
C GLY A 14 5.10 -9.72 -2.79
N ALA A 15 4.92 -8.63 -2.05
CA ALA A 15 4.79 -8.66 -0.59
C ALA A 15 3.51 -9.38 -0.11
N MET A 16 2.46 -9.45 -0.94
CA MET A 16 1.28 -10.27 -0.64
C MET A 16 1.59 -11.78 -0.59
N LEU A 17 2.62 -12.26 -1.29
CA LEU A 17 3.05 -13.66 -1.28
C LEU A 17 4.12 -13.95 -0.23
N GLU A 18 4.89 -12.93 0.15
CA GLU A 18 5.96 -13.00 1.14
C GLU A 18 5.77 -11.90 2.20
N PRO A 19 4.90 -12.11 3.22
CA PRO A 19 4.50 -11.06 4.16
C PRO A 19 5.65 -10.38 4.93
N VAL A 20 6.81 -11.04 5.03
CA VAL A 20 8.04 -10.46 5.59
C VAL A 20 8.50 -9.21 4.82
N LYS A 21 8.12 -9.07 3.55
CA LYS A 21 8.44 -7.91 2.70
C LYS A 21 7.41 -6.78 2.80
N LEU A 22 6.26 -7.00 3.45
CA LEU A 22 5.21 -5.98 3.56
C LEU A 22 5.70 -4.66 4.17
N PRO A 23 6.46 -4.64 5.29
CA PRO A 23 6.89 -3.36 5.86
C PRO A 23 7.69 -2.49 4.88
N GLU A 24 8.59 -3.10 4.11
CA GLU A 24 9.39 -2.39 3.12
C GLU A 24 8.53 -1.93 1.93
N ALA A 25 7.67 -2.81 1.40
CA ALA A 25 6.81 -2.49 0.27
C ALA A 25 5.78 -1.39 0.60
N ILE A 26 5.15 -1.47 1.78
CA ILE A 26 4.20 -0.47 2.28
C ILE A 26 4.91 0.88 2.43
N LYS A 27 6.09 0.91 3.06
CA LYS A 27 6.85 2.15 3.20
C LYS A 27 7.23 2.77 1.86
N ALA A 28 7.69 1.97 0.90
CA ALA A 28 8.02 2.43 -0.44
C ALA A 28 6.77 3.01 -1.15
N PHE A 29 5.63 2.36 -0.95
CA PHE A 29 4.34 2.83 -1.46
C PHE A 29 3.92 4.16 -0.86
N GLN A 30 3.83 4.26 0.46
CA GLN A 30 3.46 5.50 1.14
C GLN A 30 4.44 6.63 0.81
N THR A 31 5.75 6.35 0.72
CA THR A 31 6.75 7.35 0.32
C THR A 31 6.46 7.92 -1.08
N MET A 32 6.05 7.07 -2.01
CA MET A 32 5.72 7.48 -3.37
C MET A 32 4.40 8.26 -3.42
N VAL A 33 3.36 7.83 -2.70
CA VAL A 33 2.08 8.56 -2.61
C VAL A 33 2.27 9.93 -1.96
N TRP A 34 3.00 10.02 -0.84
CA TRP A 34 3.11 11.25 -0.04
C TRP A 34 4.11 12.28 -0.55
N ASN A 35 5.15 11.86 -1.26
CA ASN A 35 6.26 12.77 -1.63
C ASN A 35 6.37 13.04 -3.13
N SER A 36 5.47 12.53 -3.95
CA SER A 36 5.49 12.74 -5.40
C SER A 36 4.10 13.17 -5.87
N GLU A 37 3.98 14.37 -6.42
CA GLU A 37 2.79 14.78 -7.20
C GLU A 37 2.88 14.25 -8.65
N GLU A 38 4.05 13.73 -9.05
CA GLU A 38 4.35 13.37 -10.43
C GLU A 38 3.51 12.17 -10.89
N TRP A 39 3.29 11.20 -10.00
CA TRP A 39 2.49 10.02 -10.33
C TRP A 39 1.02 10.39 -10.53
N GLU A 40 0.44 11.34 -9.78
CA GLU A 40 -0.97 11.69 -9.88
C GLU A 40 -1.37 12.09 -11.31
N SER A 41 -0.49 12.83 -11.99
CA SER A 41 -0.70 13.29 -13.37
C SER A 41 -0.81 12.16 -14.42
N HIS A 42 -0.38 10.95 -14.07
CA HIS A 42 -0.35 9.79 -14.96
C HIS A 42 -1.55 8.85 -14.80
N TYR A 43 -2.45 9.12 -13.84
CA TYR A 43 -3.57 8.24 -13.51
C TYR A 43 -4.90 9.00 -13.48
N SER A 44 -6.01 8.27 -13.50
CA SER A 44 -7.33 8.87 -13.30
C SER A 44 -7.47 9.37 -11.87
N ASN A 45 -8.30 10.40 -11.66
CA ASN A 45 -8.60 10.90 -10.32
C ASN A 45 -9.09 9.78 -9.39
N ASP A 46 -9.94 8.88 -9.88
CA ASP A 46 -10.41 7.71 -9.12
C ASP A 46 -9.26 6.80 -8.66
N ALA A 47 -8.24 6.58 -9.51
CA ALA A 47 -7.10 5.76 -9.15
C ALA A 47 -6.18 6.47 -8.14
N VAL A 48 -6.04 7.79 -8.28
CA VAL A 48 -5.32 8.62 -7.31
C VAL A 48 -6.00 8.54 -5.94
N GLU A 49 -7.31 8.74 -5.89
CA GLU A 49 -8.10 8.65 -4.65
C GLU A 49 -7.94 7.27 -4.00
N VAL A 50 -8.10 6.18 -4.76
CA VAL A 50 -7.96 4.81 -4.22
C VAL A 50 -6.57 4.54 -3.65
N LEU A 51 -5.52 5.02 -4.30
CA LEU A 51 -4.14 4.80 -3.84
C LEU A 51 -3.81 5.68 -2.63
N SER A 52 -4.33 6.90 -2.58
CA SER A 52 -4.22 7.77 -1.40
C SER A 52 -4.96 7.19 -0.20
N ASP A 53 -6.18 6.70 -0.38
CA ASP A 53 -6.94 6.00 0.66
C ASP A 53 -6.18 4.78 1.19
N LEU A 54 -5.64 3.95 0.29
CA LEU A 54 -4.83 2.80 0.69
C LEU A 54 -3.61 3.23 1.51
N ALA A 55 -2.94 4.31 1.12
CA ALA A 55 -1.76 4.78 1.85
C ALA A 55 -2.11 5.24 3.27
N TYR A 56 -3.29 5.86 3.46
CA TYR A 56 -3.82 6.19 4.79
C TYR A 56 -4.22 4.96 5.58
N ASP A 57 -4.91 3.99 4.98
CA ASP A 57 -5.28 2.75 5.68
C ASP A 57 -4.02 2.04 6.21
N LEU A 58 -2.98 1.97 5.38
CA LEU A 58 -1.71 1.32 5.71
C LEU A 58 -0.90 2.03 6.81
N ASP A 59 -1.24 3.26 7.22
CA ASP A 59 -0.65 3.88 8.42
C ASP A 59 -0.98 3.12 9.71
N PHE A 60 -2.04 2.30 9.70
CA PHE A 60 -2.43 1.44 10.81
C PHE A 60 -1.83 0.03 10.72
N TYR A 61 -0.99 -0.26 9.73
CA TYR A 61 -0.27 -1.52 9.68
C TYR A 61 0.89 -1.54 10.69
N GLU A 62 0.84 -2.50 11.61
CA GLU A 62 1.91 -2.74 12.59
C GLU A 62 2.34 -4.22 12.52
N PRO A 63 3.55 -4.56 12.02
CA PRO A 63 4.02 -5.94 11.96
C PRO A 63 4.29 -6.56 13.34
N ASP A 64 4.76 -5.78 14.32
CA ASP A 64 5.10 -6.26 15.65
C ASP A 64 3.84 -6.57 16.48
N ALA A 65 3.75 -7.80 17.00
CA ALA A 65 2.56 -8.25 17.70
C ALA A 65 2.33 -7.54 19.05
N PRO A 66 3.36 -7.33 19.89
CA PRO A 66 3.26 -6.49 21.08
C PRO A 66 2.76 -5.07 20.78
N THR A 67 3.42 -4.33 19.89
CA THR A 67 3.02 -2.95 19.54
C THR A 67 1.60 -2.89 18.99
N ARG A 68 1.24 -3.83 18.11
CA ARG A 68 -0.12 -3.92 17.55
C ARG A 68 -1.20 -4.16 18.62
N ALA A 69 -0.86 -4.79 19.74
CA ALA A 69 -1.83 -5.03 20.81
C ALA A 69 -2.11 -3.78 21.67
N GLU A 70 -1.33 -2.71 21.51
CA GLU A 70 -1.47 -1.47 22.29
C GLU A 70 -2.66 -0.62 21.81
N ASP A 71 -3.03 -0.68 20.54
CA ASP A 71 -4.15 0.07 19.96
C ASP A 71 -5.01 -0.81 19.02
N PRO A 72 -6.34 -0.90 19.24
CA PRO A 72 -7.23 -1.71 18.40
C PRO A 72 -7.38 -1.23 16.96
N SER A 73 -6.93 -0.01 16.63
CA SER A 73 -6.87 0.47 15.26
C SER A 73 -5.79 -0.23 14.44
N TYR A 74 -4.71 -0.69 15.09
CA TYR A 74 -3.61 -1.36 14.42
C TYR A 74 -3.96 -2.76 13.93
N TYR A 75 -3.38 -3.13 12.80
CA TYR A 75 -3.61 -4.43 12.19
C TYR A 75 -2.34 -5.06 11.59
N GLY A 76 -2.36 -6.39 11.48
CA GLY A 76 -1.24 -7.17 10.97
C GLY A 76 -1.37 -7.49 9.48
N ALA A 77 -0.46 -8.33 8.99
CA ALA A 77 -0.30 -8.64 7.58
C ALA A 77 -1.59 -9.10 6.88
N ASN A 78 -2.43 -9.90 7.54
CA ASN A 78 -3.67 -10.41 6.94
C ASN A 78 -4.60 -9.29 6.49
N ARG A 79 -4.80 -8.25 7.30
CA ARG A 79 -5.64 -7.11 6.93
C ARG A 79 -4.94 -6.21 5.93
N ALA A 80 -3.64 -5.96 6.09
CA ALA A 80 -2.86 -5.20 5.11
C ALA A 80 -2.99 -5.78 3.69
N ILE A 81 -2.87 -7.11 3.56
CA ILE A 81 -3.05 -7.81 2.27
C ILE A 81 -4.48 -7.62 1.73
N GLN A 82 -5.50 -7.62 2.58
CA GLN A 82 -6.88 -7.37 2.16
C GLN A 82 -7.05 -5.96 1.61
N GLU A 83 -6.57 -4.93 2.33
CA GLU A 83 -6.66 -3.53 1.87
C GLU A 83 -5.93 -3.35 0.53
N ILE A 84 -4.70 -3.88 0.42
CA ILE A 84 -3.91 -3.86 -0.83
C ILE A 84 -4.69 -4.55 -1.96
N THR A 85 -5.25 -5.72 -1.70
CA THR A 85 -6.01 -6.49 -2.71
C THR A 85 -7.23 -5.70 -3.20
N ILE A 86 -7.96 -5.06 -2.28
CA ILE A 86 -9.16 -4.29 -2.60
C ILE A 86 -8.78 -3.08 -3.46
N ALA A 87 -7.79 -2.31 -3.04
CA ALA A 87 -7.32 -1.13 -3.78
C ALA A 87 -6.80 -1.50 -5.18
N LEU A 88 -5.93 -2.51 -5.29
CA LEU A 88 -5.37 -2.92 -6.58
C LEU A 88 -6.44 -3.44 -7.56
N LYS A 89 -7.48 -4.14 -7.07
CA LYS A 89 -8.63 -4.53 -7.89
C LYS A 89 -9.42 -3.32 -8.39
N ARG A 90 -9.65 -2.31 -7.54
CA ARG A 90 -10.40 -1.09 -7.91
C ARG A 90 -9.73 -0.32 -9.05
N ILE A 91 -8.40 -0.35 -9.12
CA ILE A 91 -7.62 0.30 -10.19
C ILE A 91 -7.21 -0.66 -11.33
N GLY A 92 -7.72 -1.90 -11.36
CA GLY A 92 -7.44 -2.87 -12.42
C GLY A 92 -5.99 -3.37 -12.46
N SER A 93 -5.28 -3.36 -11.34
CA SER A 93 -3.88 -3.79 -11.20
C SER A 93 -3.73 -5.18 -10.55
N LEU A 94 -4.84 -5.90 -10.39
CA LEU A 94 -4.90 -7.29 -9.90
C LEU A 94 -6.05 -8.04 -10.58
#